data_AF-A0A2I1FVD3-F1
#
_entry.id   AF-A0A2I1FVD3-F1
#
_cell.length_a   1.000
_cell.length_b   1.000
_cell.length_c   1.000
_cell.angle_alpha   90.00
_cell.angle_beta   90.00
_cell.angle_gamma   90.00
#
_symmetry.space_group_name_H-M   'P 1'
#
loop_
_entity.id
_entity.type
_entity.pdbx_description
1 polymer ?
#
loop_
_entity_poly.entity_id
_entity_poly.type
_entity_poly.pdbx_seq_one_letter_code
_entity_poly.pdbx_strand_id
1 'polypeptide(L)'
;MVETRSKQKARNVEKVGSKRISTETSTQPTKRRKTKTIIDNKVTLKSESTVIKINPTLSSIHEQLAAQASKKRAATLVKYFRTDEYGRGDIFLGLKVPYVRSISKSLGFLPFTILKSLIESKYHEERLLSVINIVDKFKISQDLNEQKELFEFYTTEMKEGIDNWDLVDMSAAHVVGSYLVNKPELKKTWLYEKLITSERLWDRRIAIVSTQLFINRGEYEDTVKLSEILLDDKEDLIHKATGWMLREMGKKSKKTLVNFLDMHATKMPRVMLRYSLEKFSDQEKKKYMQKGKK
;
A
#
# COMPACT_ATOMS: atom_id res chain seq x y z
N MET A 1 49.16 -10.19 29.29
CA MET A 1 50.41 -10.88 29.66
C MET A 1 50.16 -11.63 30.95
N VAL A 2 50.26 -12.98 30.89
CA VAL A 2 50.48 -13.96 31.99
C VAL A 2 49.36 -14.06 33.05
N GLU A 3 48.41 -15.00 32.97
CA GLU A 3 48.44 -16.43 33.38
C GLU A 3 48.77 -16.72 34.86
N THR A 4 47.87 -17.44 35.54
CA THR A 4 48.08 -18.75 36.22
C THR A 4 46.76 -19.22 36.85
N ARG A 5 46.14 -20.32 36.36
CA ARG A 5 46.21 -21.74 36.80
C ARG A 5 45.63 -21.97 38.21
N SER A 6 44.88 -23.02 38.58
CA SER A 6 44.48 -24.34 38.04
C SER A 6 43.65 -25.03 39.17
N LYS A 7 42.58 -25.83 38.95
CA LYS A 7 42.54 -27.32 38.85
C LYS A 7 41.05 -27.76 38.88
N GLN A 8 40.51 -28.52 37.90
CA GLN A 8 40.38 -30.02 37.80
C GLN A 8 39.49 -30.67 38.88
N LYS A 9 38.68 -31.73 38.69
CA LYS A 9 38.30 -32.73 37.64
C LYS A 9 37.12 -33.54 38.27
N ALA A 10 36.12 -34.11 37.58
CA ALA A 10 36.09 -35.44 36.93
C ALA A 10 34.62 -35.69 36.45
N ARG A 11 34.34 -36.00 35.17
CA ARG A 11 34.30 -37.31 34.47
C ARG A 11 33.35 -38.37 35.06
N ASN A 12 32.37 -38.76 34.26
CA ASN A 12 32.09 -40.17 33.97
C ASN A 12 31.58 -40.36 32.53
N VAL A 13 32.05 -41.45 31.92
CA VAL A 13 31.85 -41.93 30.54
C VAL A 13 31.29 -43.34 30.68
N GLU A 14 30.29 -43.70 29.88
CA GLU A 14 30.06 -45.10 29.49
C GLU A 14 29.50 -45.16 28.06
N LYS A 15 29.81 -46.26 27.38
CA LYS A 15 29.99 -46.38 25.92
C LYS A 15 29.44 -47.75 25.47
N VAL A 16 29.09 -47.86 24.16
CA VAL A 16 28.98 -49.09 23.32
C VAL A 16 27.61 -49.82 23.39
N GLY A 17 26.98 -50.30 22.30
CA GLY A 17 27.49 -50.59 20.96
C GLY A 17 26.46 -50.95 19.87
N SER A 18 27.04 -51.49 18.79
CA SER A 18 26.64 -51.63 17.38
C SER A 18 25.84 -52.90 17.05
N LYS A 19 25.01 -52.87 15.96
CA LYS A 19 25.07 -53.86 14.85
C LYS A 19 24.12 -53.52 13.67
N ARG A 20 24.68 -53.56 12.45
CA ARG A 20 24.01 -53.77 11.15
C ARG A 20 23.77 -55.27 10.92
N ILE A 21 22.80 -55.65 10.07
CA ILE A 21 22.84 -56.77 9.08
C ILE A 21 21.71 -56.59 8.05
N SER A 22 21.99 -57.03 6.82
CA SER A 22 21.27 -56.94 5.54
C SER A 22 20.75 -58.31 5.04
N THR A 23 20.11 -58.32 3.85
CA THR A 23 19.77 -59.45 2.91
C THR A 23 18.40 -60.15 3.13
N GLU A 24 17.61 -60.65 2.17
CA GLU A 24 17.60 -60.70 0.69
C GLU A 24 16.22 -61.22 0.16
N THR A 25 15.94 -60.91 -1.12
CA THR A 25 15.10 -61.50 -2.21
C THR A 25 14.10 -62.68 -2.04
N SER A 26 13.00 -62.64 -2.83
CA SER A 26 12.35 -63.77 -3.58
C SER A 26 11.05 -63.31 -4.29
N THR A 27 11.05 -63.07 -5.62
CA THR A 27 10.58 -63.89 -6.79
C THR A 27 9.08 -63.86 -7.19
N GLN A 28 8.82 -63.56 -8.48
CA GLN A 28 7.51 -63.58 -9.20
C GLN A 28 7.07 -65.01 -9.64
N PRO A 29 5.88 -65.19 -10.27
CA PRO A 29 5.86 -65.28 -11.75
C PRO A 29 4.60 -64.74 -12.51
N THR A 30 4.90 -64.02 -13.61
CA THR A 30 4.34 -64.02 -14.99
C THR A 30 2.90 -64.44 -15.37
N LYS A 31 2.30 -63.66 -16.29
CA LYS A 31 1.72 -64.13 -17.57
C LYS A 31 1.76 -63.04 -18.66
N ARG A 32 2.20 -63.45 -19.86
CA ARG A 32 2.48 -62.65 -21.08
C ARG A 32 1.46 -63.04 -22.17
N ARG A 33 1.42 -62.24 -23.27
CA ARG A 33 0.80 -62.42 -24.61
C ARG A 33 -0.63 -61.86 -24.79
N LYS A 34 -0.99 -61.13 -25.86
CA LYS A 34 -0.42 -60.97 -27.22
C LYS A 34 -0.56 -59.53 -27.76
N THR A 35 0.39 -59.20 -28.63
CA THR A 35 0.50 -58.11 -29.59
C THR A 35 -0.67 -57.98 -30.57
N LYS A 36 -0.96 -56.74 -30.99
CA LYS A 36 -1.28 -56.40 -32.38
C LYS A 36 -0.81 -54.97 -32.67
N THR A 37 0.12 -54.85 -33.60
CA THR A 37 0.67 -53.62 -34.16
C THR A 37 -0.10 -53.28 -35.45
N ILE A 38 0.19 -52.07 -35.97
CA ILE A 38 -0.03 -51.51 -37.31
C ILE A 38 -1.49 -51.00 -37.51
N ILE A 39 -1.79 -49.74 -37.88
CA ILE A 39 -1.16 -48.86 -38.87
C ILE A 39 -1.31 -47.37 -38.49
N ASP A 40 -0.30 -46.62 -38.93
CA ASP A 40 -0.12 -45.16 -38.98
C ASP A 40 -1.37 -44.31 -39.21
N ASN A 41 -1.43 -43.18 -38.49
CA ASN A 41 -1.63 -41.88 -39.14
C ASN A 41 -1.14 -40.76 -38.22
N LYS A 42 0.10 -40.35 -38.49
CA LYS A 42 0.79 -39.25 -37.85
C LYS A 42 0.49 -37.99 -38.67
N VAL A 43 -0.53 -37.23 -38.27
CA VAL A 43 -0.62 -35.80 -38.61
C VAL A 43 -0.44 -35.04 -37.31
N THR A 44 0.83 -34.82 -36.96
CA THR A 44 1.21 -33.93 -35.87
C THR A 44 1.23 -32.50 -36.42
N LEU A 45 0.10 -31.80 -36.35
CA LEU A 45 0.12 -30.34 -36.44
C LEU A 45 0.58 -29.80 -35.09
N LYS A 46 1.90 -29.60 -34.96
CA LYS A 46 2.46 -28.70 -33.96
C LYS A 46 2.10 -27.28 -34.38
N SER A 47 0.97 -26.75 -33.91
CA SER A 47 0.80 -25.31 -33.85
C SER A 47 1.52 -24.83 -32.59
N GLU A 48 2.67 -24.19 -32.77
CA GLU A 48 3.23 -23.31 -31.76
C GLU A 48 2.18 -22.27 -31.42
N SER A 49 1.51 -22.43 -30.28
CA SER A 49 0.67 -21.38 -29.71
C SER A 49 1.61 -20.29 -29.21
N THR A 50 2.03 -19.41 -30.11
CA THR A 50 2.58 -18.11 -29.77
C THR A 50 1.54 -17.42 -28.91
N VAL A 51 1.76 -17.41 -27.59
CA VAL A 51 0.99 -16.55 -26.69
C VAL A 51 1.37 -15.14 -27.07
N ILE A 52 0.62 -14.56 -28.02
CA ILE A 52 0.67 -13.13 -28.31
C ILE A 52 0.26 -12.48 -27.00
N LYS A 53 1.22 -11.94 -26.25
CA LYS A 53 0.93 -10.96 -25.19
C LYS A 53 0.37 -9.75 -25.93
N ILE A 54 -0.94 -9.72 -26.10
CA ILE A 54 -1.64 -8.54 -26.57
C ILE A 54 -1.34 -7.47 -25.52
N ASN A 55 -0.53 -6.48 -25.89
CA ASN A 55 -0.34 -5.31 -25.03
C ASN A 55 -1.72 -4.73 -24.75
N PRO A 56 -2.10 -4.54 -23.47
CA PRO A 56 -3.45 -4.12 -23.14
C PRO A 56 -3.72 -2.76 -23.74
N THR A 57 -4.78 -2.67 -24.55
CA THR A 57 -5.28 -1.38 -25.06
C THR A 57 -6.20 -0.75 -24.04
N LEU A 58 -6.34 0.57 -24.08
CA LEU A 58 -7.25 1.29 -23.20
C LEU A 58 -8.69 0.74 -23.30
N SER A 59 -9.19 0.45 -24.51
CA SER A 59 -10.50 -0.18 -24.73
C SER A 59 -10.62 -1.53 -24.01
N SER A 60 -9.61 -2.39 -24.15
CA SER A 60 -9.64 -3.71 -23.50
C SER A 60 -9.67 -3.63 -21.97
N ILE A 61 -9.08 -2.58 -21.39
CA ILE A 61 -9.09 -2.35 -19.94
C ILE A 61 -10.49 -1.88 -19.50
N HIS A 62 -11.09 -0.94 -20.23
CA HIS A 62 -12.46 -0.48 -19.99
C HIS A 62 -13.46 -1.65 -20.01
N GLU A 63 -13.37 -2.50 -21.04
CA GLU A 63 -14.24 -3.68 -21.19
C GLU A 63 -14.06 -4.66 -20.02
N GLN A 64 -12.82 -4.93 -19.61
CA GLN A 64 -12.54 -5.82 -18.46
C GLN A 64 -13.13 -5.29 -17.16
N LEU A 65 -13.02 -3.99 -16.88
CA LEU A 65 -13.60 -3.39 -15.68
C LEU A 65 -15.13 -3.38 -15.74
N ALA A 66 -15.71 -3.04 -16.90
CA ALA A 66 -17.15 -2.99 -17.10
C ALA A 66 -17.82 -4.36 -16.97
N ALA A 67 -17.12 -5.46 -17.30
CA ALA A 67 -17.66 -6.82 -17.25
C ALA A 67 -18.14 -7.26 -15.86
N GLN A 68 -17.66 -6.64 -14.78
CA GLN A 68 -18.07 -6.94 -13.39
C GLN A 68 -18.79 -5.77 -12.71
N ALA A 69 -19.25 -4.79 -13.50
CA ALA A 69 -19.94 -3.62 -13.01
C ALA A 69 -21.25 -3.99 -12.29
N SER A 70 -21.61 -3.19 -11.29
CA SER A 70 -22.78 -3.42 -10.46
C SER A 70 -23.45 -2.10 -10.11
N LYS A 71 -24.56 -1.81 -10.80
CA LYS A 71 -25.36 -0.59 -10.59
C LYS A 71 -25.79 -0.42 -9.13
N LYS A 72 -26.17 -1.53 -8.46
CA LYS A 72 -26.56 -1.51 -7.03
C LYS A 72 -25.41 -1.03 -6.14
N ARG A 73 -24.19 -1.53 -6.36
CA ARG A 73 -23.01 -1.11 -5.58
C ARG A 73 -22.62 0.32 -5.93
N ALA A 74 -22.60 0.67 -7.22
CA ALA A 74 -22.30 2.01 -7.69
C ALA A 74 -23.15 3.08 -7.00
N ALA A 75 -24.47 2.86 -6.90
CA ALA A 75 -25.38 3.79 -6.23
C ALA A 75 -25.04 4.00 -4.73
N THR A 76 -24.58 2.95 -4.04
CA THR A 76 -24.13 3.07 -2.65
C THR A 76 -22.80 3.83 -2.54
N LEU A 77 -21.88 3.60 -3.48
CA LEU A 77 -20.55 4.22 -3.46
C LEU A 77 -20.62 5.73 -3.68
N VAL A 78 -21.48 6.22 -4.59
CA VAL A 78 -21.70 7.66 -4.82
C VAL A 78 -21.95 8.41 -3.49
N LYS A 79 -22.84 7.90 -2.64
CA LYS A 79 -23.14 8.51 -1.33
C LYS A 79 -21.98 8.40 -0.35
N TYR A 80 -21.30 7.25 -0.33
CA TYR A 80 -20.18 7.02 0.58
C TYR A 80 -18.97 7.91 0.27
N PHE A 81 -18.71 8.12 -1.02
CA PHE A 81 -17.61 8.94 -1.51
C PHE A 81 -17.93 10.43 -1.60
N ARG A 82 -19.18 10.85 -1.33
CA ARG A 82 -19.63 12.25 -1.32
C ARG A 82 -19.20 12.99 -2.59
N THR A 83 -19.54 12.39 -3.74
CA THR A 83 -19.12 12.88 -5.07
C THR A 83 -19.64 14.26 -5.43
N ASP A 84 -20.64 14.72 -4.70
CA ASP A 84 -21.24 16.06 -4.74
C ASP A 84 -20.39 17.11 -4.03
N GLU A 85 -19.56 16.70 -3.07
CA GLU A 85 -18.67 17.60 -2.32
C GLU A 85 -17.21 17.54 -2.82
N TYR A 86 -16.75 16.38 -3.27
CA TYR A 86 -15.40 16.17 -3.80
C TYR A 86 -15.34 14.98 -4.77
N GLY A 87 -14.29 14.86 -5.60
CA GLY A 87 -14.16 13.76 -6.57
C GLY A 87 -14.74 14.03 -7.95
N ARG A 88 -14.90 15.31 -8.34
CA ARG A 88 -15.30 15.78 -9.69
C ARG A 88 -16.52 15.06 -10.32
N GLY A 89 -17.51 14.71 -9.50
CA GLY A 89 -18.73 14.04 -10.00
C GLY A 89 -18.49 12.60 -10.45
N ASP A 90 -17.55 11.90 -9.80
CA ASP A 90 -17.19 10.50 -10.06
C ASP A 90 -18.39 9.60 -10.36
N ILE A 91 -18.26 8.80 -11.42
CA ILE A 91 -19.18 7.71 -11.75
C ILE A 91 -18.54 6.41 -11.26
N PHE A 92 -19.32 5.57 -10.59
CA PHE A 92 -18.84 4.27 -10.12
C PHE A 92 -19.31 3.13 -11.03
N LEU A 93 -18.40 2.23 -11.37
CA LEU A 93 -18.72 0.91 -11.92
C LEU A 93 -19.26 -0.01 -10.81
N GLY A 94 -18.97 0.29 -9.55
CA GLY A 94 -19.42 -0.48 -8.40
C GLY A 94 -18.52 -1.68 -8.11
N LEU A 95 -17.23 -1.65 -8.46
CA LEU A 95 -16.30 -2.76 -8.28
C LEU A 95 -15.74 -2.82 -6.85
N LYS A 96 -15.25 -3.99 -6.46
CA LYS A 96 -14.55 -4.16 -5.18
C LYS A 96 -13.06 -3.88 -5.40
N VAL A 97 -12.40 -3.19 -4.47
CA VAL A 97 -10.96 -2.90 -4.54
C VAL A 97 -10.10 -4.16 -4.80
N PRO A 98 -10.33 -5.32 -4.15
CA PRO A 98 -9.60 -6.56 -4.47
C PRO A 98 -9.70 -6.98 -5.94
N TYR A 99 -10.83 -6.73 -6.61
CA TYR A 99 -10.99 -7.04 -8.02
C TYR A 99 -10.15 -6.10 -8.90
N VAL A 100 -10.18 -4.80 -8.62
CA VAL A 100 -9.35 -3.81 -9.34
C VAL A 100 -7.85 -4.12 -9.17
N ARG A 101 -7.43 -4.52 -7.96
CA ARG A 101 -6.06 -5.00 -7.70
C ARG A 101 -5.72 -6.26 -8.50
N SER A 102 -6.65 -7.19 -8.63
CA SER A 102 -6.44 -8.41 -9.43
C SER A 102 -6.22 -8.08 -10.91
N ILE A 103 -6.94 -7.09 -11.44
CA ILE A 103 -6.75 -6.59 -12.80
C ILE A 103 -5.38 -5.92 -12.95
N SER A 104 -5.00 -5.01 -12.04
CA SER A 104 -3.66 -4.38 -12.06
C SER A 104 -2.55 -5.44 -12.13
N LYS A 105 -2.66 -6.48 -11.29
CA LYS A 105 -1.70 -7.57 -11.25
C LYS A 105 -1.66 -8.38 -12.55
N SER A 106 -2.80 -8.65 -13.18
CA SER A 106 -2.82 -9.41 -14.45
C SER A 106 -2.28 -8.61 -15.63
N LEU A 107 -2.47 -7.28 -15.63
CA LEU A 107 -1.98 -6.40 -16.69
C LEU A 107 -0.49 -6.12 -16.59
N GLY A 108 0.08 -6.19 -15.37
CA GLY A 108 1.45 -5.71 -15.12
C GLY A 108 1.52 -4.19 -15.17
N PHE A 109 2.73 -3.64 -15.24
CA PHE A 109 2.90 -2.19 -15.33
C PHE A 109 2.47 -1.68 -16.71
N LEU A 110 1.58 -0.69 -16.72
CA LEU A 110 1.04 -0.10 -17.94
C LEU A 110 1.90 1.08 -18.42
N PRO A 111 1.93 1.37 -19.73
CA PRO A 111 2.54 2.59 -20.25
C PRO A 111 1.92 3.84 -19.62
N PHE A 112 2.75 4.87 -19.37
CA PHE A 112 2.30 6.14 -18.79
C PHE A 112 1.16 6.81 -19.57
N THR A 113 1.11 6.63 -20.90
CA THR A 113 0.03 7.15 -21.75
C THR A 113 -1.33 6.53 -21.41
N ILE A 114 -1.37 5.23 -21.10
CA ILE A 114 -2.59 4.54 -20.67
C ILE A 114 -2.95 4.98 -19.25
N LEU A 115 -1.97 5.05 -18.35
CA LEU A 115 -2.20 5.50 -16.97
C LEU A 115 -2.76 6.92 -16.92
N LYS A 116 -2.24 7.82 -17.76
CA LYS A 116 -2.77 9.18 -17.91
C LYS A 116 -4.24 9.16 -18.36
N SER A 117 -4.57 8.34 -19.35
CA SER A 117 -5.95 8.22 -19.82
C SER A 117 -6.89 7.65 -18.74
N LEU A 118 -6.41 6.70 -17.92
CA LEU A 118 -7.20 6.09 -16.85
C LEU A 118 -7.43 7.04 -15.67
N ILE A 119 -6.42 7.83 -15.26
CA ILE A 119 -6.55 8.78 -14.14
C ILE A 119 -7.45 9.97 -14.49
N GLU A 120 -7.59 10.29 -15.78
CA GLU A 120 -8.50 11.30 -16.33
C GLU A 120 -9.92 10.77 -16.59
N SER A 121 -10.16 9.47 -16.36
CA SER A 121 -11.47 8.87 -16.57
C SER A 121 -12.53 9.44 -15.62
N LYS A 122 -13.78 9.48 -16.09
CA LYS A 122 -14.96 9.74 -15.25
C LYS A 122 -15.32 8.57 -14.33
N TYR A 123 -14.79 7.37 -14.59
CA TYR A 123 -15.07 6.18 -13.79
C TYR A 123 -14.05 6.02 -12.68
N HIS A 124 -14.52 6.06 -11.44
CA HIS A 124 -13.67 6.00 -10.26
C HIS A 124 -12.76 4.76 -10.24
N GLU A 125 -13.27 3.58 -10.60
CA GLU A 125 -12.46 2.36 -10.56
C GLU A 125 -11.39 2.26 -11.66
N GLU A 126 -11.51 3.04 -12.73
CA GLU A 126 -10.45 3.20 -13.74
C GLU A 126 -9.32 4.08 -13.20
N ARG A 127 -9.68 5.17 -12.54
CA ARG A 127 -8.74 6.06 -11.84
C ARG A 127 -7.99 5.30 -10.74
N LEU A 128 -8.73 4.53 -9.95
CA LEU A 128 -8.19 3.66 -8.92
C LEU A 128 -7.23 2.61 -9.50
N LEU A 129 -7.55 2.03 -10.67
CA LEU A 129 -6.64 1.12 -11.36
C LEU A 129 -5.30 1.80 -11.70
N SER A 130 -5.33 3.03 -12.22
CA SER A 130 -4.11 3.80 -12.50
C SER A 130 -3.27 4.03 -11.25
N VAL A 131 -3.92 4.41 -10.14
CA VAL A 131 -3.24 4.65 -8.84
C VAL A 131 -2.61 3.36 -8.33
N ILE A 132 -3.34 2.24 -8.34
CA ILE A 132 -2.82 0.94 -7.91
C ILE A 132 -1.64 0.52 -8.77
N ASN A 133 -1.69 0.72 -10.09
CA ASN A 133 -0.62 0.31 -11.00
C ASN A 133 0.69 1.05 -10.72
N ILE A 134 0.64 2.37 -10.49
CA ILE A 134 1.80 3.17 -10.08
C ILE A 134 2.32 2.70 -8.72
N VAL A 135 1.44 2.50 -7.74
CA VAL A 135 1.82 2.04 -6.39
C VAL A 135 2.49 0.68 -6.42
N ASP A 136 1.93 -0.27 -7.17
CA ASP A 136 2.46 -1.63 -7.30
C ASP A 136 3.85 -1.60 -7.96
N LYS A 137 4.01 -0.80 -9.01
CA LYS A 137 5.30 -0.61 -9.68
C LYS A 137 6.34 0.05 -8.77
N PHE A 138 5.96 1.09 -8.03
CA PHE A 138 6.85 1.79 -7.10
C PHE A 138 7.38 0.85 -6.01
N LYS A 139 6.50 0.00 -5.45
CA LYS A 139 6.86 -0.95 -4.38
C LYS A 139 7.93 -1.96 -4.76
N ILE A 140 7.95 -2.38 -6.02
CA ILE A 140 8.90 -3.39 -6.51
C ILE A 140 10.15 -2.79 -7.15
N SER A 141 10.11 -1.51 -7.53
CA SER A 141 11.22 -0.84 -8.19
C SER A 141 12.42 -0.66 -7.26
N GLN A 142 13.59 -1.10 -7.71
CA GLN A 142 14.88 -0.84 -7.07
C GLN A 142 15.72 0.20 -7.85
N ASP A 143 15.24 0.62 -9.01
CA ASP A 143 15.90 1.61 -9.86
C ASP A 143 15.50 3.03 -9.44
N LEU A 144 16.49 3.85 -9.09
CA LEU A 144 16.28 5.22 -8.66
C LEU A 144 15.73 6.12 -9.77
N ASN A 145 16.06 5.86 -11.03
CA ASN A 145 15.52 6.62 -12.16
C ASN A 145 14.05 6.29 -12.38
N GLU A 146 13.68 5.02 -12.35
CA GLU A 146 12.29 4.58 -12.44
C GLU A 146 11.45 5.11 -11.26
N GLN A 147 11.97 5.06 -10.02
CA GLN A 147 11.31 5.66 -8.88
C GLN A 147 11.10 7.17 -9.04
N LYS A 148 12.06 7.88 -9.63
CA LYS A 148 11.94 9.30 -9.94
C LYS A 148 10.85 9.54 -10.98
N GLU A 149 10.83 8.80 -12.08
CA GLU A 149 9.81 8.93 -13.14
C GLU A 149 8.39 8.67 -12.59
N LEU A 150 8.21 7.63 -11.77
CA LEU A 150 6.93 7.32 -11.13
C LEU A 150 6.49 8.43 -10.17
N PHE A 151 7.42 8.98 -9.39
CA PHE A 151 7.16 10.08 -8.47
C PHE A 151 6.77 11.37 -9.22
N GLU A 152 7.50 11.70 -10.29
CA GLU A 152 7.21 12.86 -11.13
C GLU A 152 5.84 12.70 -11.80
N PHE A 153 5.58 11.56 -12.45
CA PHE A 153 4.28 11.26 -13.06
C PHE A 153 3.12 11.37 -12.05
N TYR A 154 3.31 10.87 -10.83
CA TYR A 154 2.31 10.96 -9.77
C TYR A 154 2.05 12.41 -9.32
N THR A 155 3.11 13.21 -9.18
CA THR A 155 3.01 14.59 -8.65
C THR A 155 2.66 15.64 -9.71
N THR A 156 2.77 15.30 -11.00
CA THR A 156 2.43 16.17 -12.12
C THR A 156 1.21 15.67 -12.89
N GLU A 157 1.36 14.60 -13.67
CA GLU A 157 0.34 14.12 -14.63
C GLU A 157 -0.91 13.57 -13.93
N MET A 158 -0.74 12.89 -12.80
CA MET A 158 -1.88 12.36 -12.04
C MET A 158 -2.50 13.37 -11.09
N LYS A 159 -1.88 14.54 -10.90
CA LYS A 159 -2.22 15.48 -9.83
C LYS A 159 -3.70 15.79 -9.79
N GLU A 160 -4.24 16.24 -10.92
CA GLU A 160 -5.65 16.62 -11.01
C GLU A 160 -6.55 15.43 -10.70
N GLY A 161 -6.25 14.27 -11.27
CA GLY A 161 -7.03 13.04 -11.11
C GLY A 161 -6.85 12.33 -9.77
N ILE A 162 -6.11 12.88 -8.80
CA ILE A 162 -6.08 12.37 -7.42
C ILE A 162 -6.83 13.38 -6.54
N ASP A 163 -8.16 13.37 -6.60
CA ASP A 163 -9.05 14.36 -5.98
C ASP A 163 -10.11 13.74 -5.06
N ASN A 164 -9.82 12.56 -4.55
CA ASN A 164 -10.62 11.86 -3.55
C ASN A 164 -9.70 11.26 -2.48
N TRP A 165 -10.22 11.11 -1.27
CA TRP A 165 -9.43 10.71 -0.10
C TRP A 165 -8.87 9.30 -0.25
N ASP A 166 -9.59 8.39 -0.89
CA ASP A 166 -9.15 7.01 -1.06
C ASP A 166 -8.00 6.89 -2.06
N LEU A 167 -8.03 7.67 -3.14
CA LEU A 167 -6.94 7.72 -4.12
C LEU A 167 -5.66 8.22 -3.44
N VAL A 168 -5.75 9.30 -2.66
CA VAL A 168 -4.63 9.82 -1.85
C VAL A 168 -4.14 8.77 -0.84
N ASP A 169 -5.06 8.20 -0.07
CA ASP A 169 -4.72 7.30 1.04
C ASP A 169 -4.11 5.97 0.53
N MET A 170 -4.48 5.54 -0.68
CA MET A 170 -3.92 4.35 -1.34
C MET A 170 -2.47 4.56 -1.82
N SER A 171 -2.06 5.80 -2.10
CA SER A 171 -0.82 6.09 -2.82
C SER A 171 0.22 6.88 -2.07
N ALA A 172 -0.19 7.89 -1.27
CA ALA A 172 0.72 8.91 -0.77
C ALA A 172 1.91 8.33 0.01
N ALA A 173 1.66 7.42 0.96
CA ALA A 173 2.72 6.74 1.71
C ALA A 173 3.65 5.90 0.83
N HIS A 174 3.11 5.27 -0.23
CA HIS A 174 3.83 4.33 -1.06
C HIS A 174 4.64 4.98 -2.18
N VAL A 175 4.20 6.13 -2.68
CA VAL A 175 4.88 6.87 -3.75
C VAL A 175 5.68 8.02 -3.15
N VAL A 176 4.98 9.02 -2.58
CA VAL A 176 5.61 10.23 -2.05
C VAL A 176 6.42 9.92 -0.79
N GLY A 177 5.84 9.20 0.17
CA GLY A 177 6.56 8.76 1.37
C GLY A 177 7.83 7.98 1.01
N SER A 178 7.70 6.93 0.19
CA SER A 178 8.83 6.07 -0.21
C SER A 178 9.92 6.84 -0.95
N TYR A 179 9.54 7.75 -1.86
CA TYR A 179 10.51 8.52 -2.60
C TYR A 179 11.31 9.47 -1.69
N LEU A 180 10.65 10.10 -0.71
CA LEU A 180 11.22 11.17 0.09
C LEU A 180 11.96 10.70 1.35
N VAL A 181 11.70 9.49 1.86
CA VAL A 181 12.16 9.05 3.20
C VAL A 181 13.64 9.30 3.49
N ASN A 182 14.52 8.99 2.53
CA ASN A 182 15.98 9.15 2.69
C ASN A 182 16.52 10.39 1.95
N LYS A 183 15.67 11.39 1.65
CA LYS A 183 16.03 12.57 0.86
C LYS A 183 15.62 13.87 1.58
N PRO A 184 16.39 14.33 2.60
CA PRO A 184 16.02 15.47 3.45
C PRO A 184 15.69 16.75 2.67
N GLU A 185 16.50 17.11 1.68
CA GLU A 185 16.27 18.32 0.85
C GLU A 185 14.98 18.23 0.04
N LEU A 186 14.65 17.03 -0.47
CA LEU A 186 13.40 16.81 -1.18
C LEU A 186 12.21 16.76 -0.22
N LYS A 187 12.38 16.26 1.02
CA LYS A 187 11.34 16.35 2.06
C LYS A 187 10.99 17.80 2.33
N LYS A 188 12.01 18.66 2.52
CA LYS A 188 11.83 20.11 2.70
C LYS A 188 11.02 20.70 1.54
N THR A 189 11.50 20.51 0.32
CA THR A 189 10.87 21.06 -0.90
C THR A 189 9.41 20.57 -1.05
N TRP A 190 9.19 19.26 -0.99
CA TRP A 190 7.90 18.69 -1.32
C TRP A 190 6.89 18.79 -0.19
N LEU A 191 7.26 18.42 1.04
CA LEU A 191 6.31 18.40 2.15
C LEU A 191 6.03 19.81 2.65
N TYR A 192 7.06 20.64 2.81
CA TYR A 192 6.94 21.91 3.54
C TYR A 192 6.77 23.14 2.64
N GLU A 193 7.35 23.12 1.43
CA GLU A 193 7.28 24.29 0.53
C GLU A 193 6.17 24.16 -0.53
N LYS A 194 5.84 22.94 -0.96
CA LYS A 194 4.86 22.68 -2.02
C LYS A 194 3.52 22.13 -1.52
N LEU A 195 3.53 20.99 -0.84
CA LEU A 195 2.29 20.24 -0.60
C LEU A 195 1.47 20.82 0.55
N ILE A 196 2.10 21.08 1.71
CA ILE A 196 1.36 21.56 2.89
C ILE A 196 0.84 22.99 2.74
N THR A 197 1.51 23.80 1.91
CA THR A 197 1.18 25.20 1.61
C THR A 197 0.17 25.34 0.47
N SER A 198 -0.17 24.26 -0.23
CA SER A 198 -1.09 24.27 -1.37
C SER A 198 -2.51 24.58 -0.93
N GLU A 199 -3.22 25.41 -1.70
CA GLU A 199 -4.67 25.64 -1.53
C GLU A 199 -5.49 24.37 -1.80
N ARG A 200 -4.94 23.44 -2.58
CA ARG A 200 -5.58 22.18 -2.93
C ARG A 200 -5.56 21.23 -1.73
N LEU A 201 -6.74 20.89 -1.22
CA LEU A 201 -6.94 19.96 -0.10
C LEU A 201 -6.12 18.67 -0.27
N TRP A 202 -6.19 18.06 -1.45
CA TRP A 202 -5.54 16.77 -1.70
C TRP A 202 -4.02 16.84 -1.62
N ASP A 203 -3.40 17.97 -1.98
CA ASP A 203 -1.94 18.15 -1.86
C ASP A 203 -1.54 18.15 -0.37
N ARG A 204 -2.28 18.89 0.47
CA ARG A 204 -2.06 18.91 1.93
C ARG A 204 -2.32 17.54 2.55
N ARG A 205 -3.34 16.80 2.08
CA ARG A 205 -3.60 15.42 2.50
C ARG A 205 -2.45 14.49 2.12
N ILE A 206 -1.93 14.61 0.90
CA ILE A 206 -0.75 13.84 0.46
C ILE A 206 0.43 14.11 1.39
N ALA A 207 0.69 15.37 1.77
CA ALA A 207 1.80 15.71 2.68
C ALA A 207 1.72 14.92 3.99
N ILE A 208 0.58 14.98 4.69
CA ILE A 208 0.44 14.33 6.01
C ILE A 208 0.38 12.80 5.89
N VAL A 209 -0.34 12.24 4.91
CA VAL A 209 -0.47 10.78 4.74
C VAL A 209 0.85 10.14 4.29
N SER A 210 1.69 10.88 3.55
CA SER A 210 3.04 10.40 3.19
C SER A 210 3.88 10.02 4.41
N THR A 211 3.66 10.70 5.55
CA THR A 211 4.39 10.42 6.79
C THR A 211 4.06 9.06 7.40
N GLN A 212 3.02 8.36 6.94
CA GLN A 212 2.73 7.00 7.38
C GLN A 212 3.93 6.07 7.17
N LEU A 213 4.69 6.24 6.08
CA LEU A 213 5.91 5.46 5.87
C LEU A 213 6.98 5.78 6.93
N PHE A 214 7.15 7.05 7.27
CA PHE A 214 8.14 7.51 8.26
C PHE A 214 7.77 6.98 9.65
N ILE A 215 6.49 7.07 10.02
CA ILE A 215 5.94 6.48 11.26
C ILE A 215 6.26 4.99 11.36
N ASN A 216 6.08 4.25 10.26
CA ASN A 216 6.38 2.81 10.24
C ASN A 216 7.87 2.50 10.45
N ARG A 217 8.76 3.45 10.16
CA ARG A 217 10.21 3.39 10.40
C ARG A 217 10.64 3.96 11.74
N GLY A 218 9.70 4.45 12.56
CA GLY A 218 10.01 5.09 13.84
C GLY A 218 10.44 6.56 13.73
N GLU A 219 10.28 7.17 12.54
CA GLU A 219 10.61 8.56 12.26
C GLU A 219 9.33 9.42 12.42
N TYR A 220 9.22 10.17 13.52
CA TYR A 220 7.97 10.86 13.89
C TYR A 220 8.01 12.38 13.71
N GLU A 221 9.19 12.96 13.51
CA GLU A 221 9.40 14.40 13.51
C GLU A 221 8.57 15.10 12.42
N ASP A 222 8.58 14.57 11.20
CA ASP A 222 7.82 15.10 10.07
C ASP A 222 6.30 15.05 10.34
N THR A 223 5.80 13.98 10.97
CA THR A 223 4.38 13.86 11.35
C THR A 223 4.00 14.92 12.37
N VAL A 224 4.84 15.16 13.39
CA VAL A 224 4.59 16.17 14.42
C VAL A 224 4.54 17.56 13.79
N LYS A 225 5.59 17.96 13.05
CA LYS A 225 5.69 19.29 12.43
C LYS A 225 4.53 19.58 11.49
N LEU A 226 4.20 18.65 10.60
CA LEU A 226 3.06 18.82 9.69
C LEU A 226 1.73 18.86 10.46
N SER A 227 1.59 18.10 11.55
CA SER A 227 0.38 18.14 12.37
C SER A 227 0.20 19.48 13.09
N GLU A 228 1.28 20.15 13.49
CA GLU A 228 1.24 21.49 14.09
C GLU A 228 0.75 22.53 13.08
N ILE A 229 1.27 22.48 11.84
CA ILE A 229 0.83 23.35 10.74
C ILE A 229 -0.67 23.15 10.45
N LEU A 230 -1.13 21.90 10.47
CA LEU A 230 -2.50 21.52 10.14
C LEU A 230 -3.52 21.71 11.29
N LEU A 231 -3.11 22.29 12.43
CA LEU A 231 -4.06 22.63 13.50
C LEU A 231 -5.08 23.68 13.06
N ASP A 232 -4.67 24.58 12.17
CA ASP A 232 -5.47 25.71 11.69
C ASP A 232 -6.01 25.49 10.27
N ASP A 233 -5.95 24.27 9.73
CA ASP A 233 -6.58 23.96 8.45
C ASP A 233 -8.10 24.18 8.55
N LYS A 234 -8.74 24.50 7.43
CA LYS A 234 -10.19 24.75 7.38
C LYS A 234 -10.96 23.47 7.08
N GLU A 235 -10.29 22.46 6.53
CA GLU A 235 -10.92 21.29 5.94
C GLU A 235 -10.96 20.10 6.91
N ASP A 236 -12.18 19.65 7.21
CA ASP A 236 -12.40 18.50 8.10
C ASP A 236 -11.74 17.21 7.59
N LEU A 237 -11.60 17.03 6.27
CA LEU A 237 -10.90 15.89 5.70
C LEU A 237 -9.40 15.90 6.06
N ILE A 238 -8.78 17.08 6.14
CA ILE A 238 -7.39 17.22 6.58
C ILE A 238 -7.29 16.87 8.05
N HIS A 239 -8.16 17.43 8.89
CA HIS A 239 -8.20 17.08 10.32
C HIS A 239 -8.36 15.58 10.58
N LYS A 240 -9.19 14.88 9.79
CA LYS A 240 -9.33 13.41 9.86
C LYS A 240 -8.01 12.71 9.51
N ALA A 241 -7.33 13.13 8.43
CA ALA A 241 -6.05 12.53 8.04
C ALA A 241 -4.96 12.79 9.08
N THR A 242 -4.86 14.02 9.59
CA THR A 242 -3.88 14.39 10.60
C THR A 242 -4.11 13.64 11.91
N GLY A 243 -5.37 13.59 12.39
CA GLY A 243 -5.72 12.80 13.56
C GLY A 243 -5.46 11.30 13.37
N TRP A 244 -5.69 10.78 12.16
CA TRP A 244 -5.33 9.41 11.81
C TRP A 244 -3.80 9.19 11.89
N MET A 245 -2.99 10.05 11.29
CA MET A 245 -1.52 9.90 11.35
C MET A 245 -0.98 10.03 12.78
N LEU A 246 -1.51 10.96 13.58
CA LEU A 246 -1.22 11.05 15.01
C LEU A 246 -1.58 9.76 15.76
N ARG A 247 -2.73 9.15 15.45
CA ARG A 247 -3.14 7.85 16.01
C ARG A 247 -2.16 6.74 15.61
N GLU A 248 -1.77 6.66 14.33
CA GLU A 248 -0.80 5.65 13.87
C GLU A 248 0.56 5.81 14.54
N MET A 249 1.05 7.05 14.66
CA MET A 249 2.25 7.39 15.43
C MET A 249 2.09 6.95 16.89
N GLY A 250 0.95 7.23 17.52
CA GLY A 250 0.66 6.87 18.91
C GLY A 250 0.65 5.37 19.19
N LYS A 251 0.30 4.54 18.20
CA LYS A 251 0.40 3.07 18.32
C LYS A 251 1.85 2.61 18.45
N LYS A 252 2.80 3.35 17.87
CA LYS A 252 4.25 3.06 17.91
C LYS A 252 4.94 3.76 19.07
N SER A 253 4.54 5.00 19.37
CA SER A 253 5.04 5.81 20.47
C SER A 253 3.91 6.60 21.14
N LYS A 254 3.31 6.00 22.19
CA LYS A 254 2.31 6.68 23.01
C LYS A 254 2.89 7.97 23.64
N LYS A 255 4.17 7.95 24.02
CA LYS A 255 4.88 9.10 24.59
C LYS A 255 4.87 10.30 23.63
N THR A 256 5.22 10.09 22.36
CA THR A 256 5.25 11.18 21.37
C THR A 256 3.86 11.78 21.15
N LEU A 257 2.83 10.94 21.05
CA LEU A 257 1.45 11.42 20.92
C LEU A 257 0.96 12.18 22.15
N VAL A 258 1.25 11.68 23.36
CA VAL A 258 0.87 12.37 24.61
C VAL A 258 1.55 13.73 24.69
N ASN A 259 2.84 13.84 24.38
CA ASN A 259 3.55 15.12 24.36
C ASN A 259 2.88 16.12 23.39
N PHE A 260 2.53 15.68 22.18
CA PHE A 260 1.81 16.51 21.21
C PHE A 260 0.46 16.97 21.77
N LEU A 261 -0.33 16.06 22.34
CA LEU A 261 -1.65 16.35 22.90
C LEU A 261 -1.58 17.30 24.10
N ASP A 262 -0.60 17.12 24.99
CA ASP A 262 -0.45 17.99 26.16
C ASP A 262 -0.15 19.44 25.76
N MET A 263 0.57 19.64 24.65
CA MET A 263 0.86 20.98 24.11
C MET A 263 -0.31 21.57 23.34
N HIS A 264 -0.99 20.77 22.51
CA HIS A 264 -1.85 21.29 21.45
C HIS A 264 -3.34 21.00 21.61
N ALA A 265 -3.74 20.06 22.49
CA ALA A 265 -5.13 19.58 22.55
C ALA A 265 -6.16 20.70 22.76
N THR A 266 -5.80 21.78 23.46
CA THR A 266 -6.70 22.93 23.68
C THR A 266 -7.04 23.73 22.44
N LYS A 267 -6.15 23.71 21.43
CA LYS A 267 -6.34 24.41 20.14
C LYS A 267 -6.73 23.45 19.01
N MET A 268 -6.52 22.15 19.20
CA MET A 268 -6.83 21.13 18.19
C MET A 268 -8.30 21.15 17.77
N PRO A 269 -8.57 21.07 16.45
CA PRO A 269 -9.90 20.79 15.92
C PRO A 269 -10.49 19.52 16.53
N ARG A 270 -11.77 19.58 16.90
CA ARG A 270 -12.46 18.49 17.62
C ARG A 270 -12.40 17.14 16.87
N VAL A 271 -12.47 17.18 15.53
CA VAL A 271 -12.37 15.99 14.68
C VAL A 271 -10.96 15.39 14.76
N MET A 272 -9.92 16.19 14.59
CA MET A 272 -8.52 15.76 14.70
C MET A 272 -8.24 15.12 16.06
N LEU A 273 -8.66 15.80 17.14
CA LEU A 273 -8.47 15.31 18.50
C LEU A 273 -9.15 13.94 18.73
N ARG A 274 -10.41 13.79 18.28
CA ARG A 274 -11.14 12.52 18.42
C ARG A 274 -10.43 11.36 17.73
N TYR A 275 -9.95 11.57 16.50
CA TYR A 275 -9.23 10.55 15.74
C TYR A 275 -7.91 10.16 16.43
N SER A 276 -7.15 11.13 16.93
CA SER A 276 -5.90 10.90 17.66
C SER A 276 -6.09 10.05 18.92
N LEU A 277 -7.25 10.17 19.58
CA LEU A 277 -7.53 9.53 20.86
C LEU A 277 -8.14 8.13 20.76
N GLU A 278 -8.42 7.58 19.57
CA GLU A 278 -9.19 6.33 19.43
C GLU A 278 -8.65 5.15 20.25
N LYS A 279 -7.32 5.07 20.43
CA LYS A 279 -6.64 4.00 21.17
C LYS A 279 -6.43 4.28 22.67
N PHE A 280 -6.90 5.42 23.16
CA PHE A 280 -6.84 5.78 24.58
C PHE A 280 -8.00 5.14 25.35
N SER A 281 -7.82 4.99 26.66
CA SER A 281 -8.92 4.64 27.56
C SER A 281 -9.99 5.72 27.59
N ASP A 282 -11.21 5.37 27.99
CA ASP A 282 -12.32 6.33 28.05
C ASP A 282 -12.05 7.47 29.03
N GLN A 283 -11.32 7.20 30.12
CA GLN A 283 -10.92 8.23 31.09
C GLN A 283 -9.94 9.23 30.47
N GLU A 284 -8.91 8.75 29.77
CA GLU A 284 -7.96 9.64 29.09
C GLU A 284 -8.63 10.41 27.94
N LYS A 285 -9.51 9.76 27.16
CA LYS A 285 -10.31 10.42 26.13
C LYS A 285 -11.10 11.58 26.71
N LYS A 286 -11.84 11.34 27.81
CA LYS A 286 -12.64 12.37 28.47
C LYS A 286 -11.77 13.54 28.95
N LYS A 287 -10.61 13.27 29.53
CA LYS A 287 -9.64 14.30 29.97
C LYS A 287 -9.25 15.25 28.83
N TYR A 288 -8.87 14.72 27.67
CA TYR A 288 -8.47 15.57 26.53
C TYR A 288 -9.66 16.22 25.83
N MET A 289 -10.78 15.52 25.67
CA MET A 289 -11.98 16.07 25.02
C MET A 289 -12.64 17.21 25.82
N GLN A 290 -12.39 17.30 27.13
CA GLN A 290 -12.79 18.44 27.96
C GLN A 290 -11.91 19.68 27.74
N LYS A 291 -10.64 19.49 27.33
CA LYS A 291 -9.70 20.58 27.06
C LYS A 291 -9.85 21.15 25.65
N GLY A 292 -10.34 20.35 24.70
CA GLY A 292 -10.37 20.69 23.28
C GLY A 292 -11.22 21.91 22.94
N LYS A 293 -10.81 22.62 21.88
CA LYS A 293 -11.59 23.70 21.26
C LYS A 293 -12.98 23.16 20.92
N LYS A 294 -14.02 23.87 21.37
CA LYS A 294 -15.41 23.51 21.06
C LYS A 294 -15.67 23.61 19.57
#